data_AF-A0A849SIT6-F1
#
_entry.id   AF-A0A849SIT6-F1
#
_cell.length_a   1.000
_cell.length_b   1.000
_cell.length_c   1.000
_cell.angle_alpha   90.00
_cell.angle_beta   90.00
_cell.angle_gamma   90.00
#
_symmetry.space_group_name_H-M   'P 1'
#
loop_
_entity.id
_entity.type
_entity.pdbx_description
1 polymer ?
#
loop_
_entity_poly.entity_id
_entity_poly.type
_entity_poly.pdbx_seq_one_letter_code
_entity_poly.pdbx_strand_id
1 'polypeptide(L)'
;MIDDPAARGRAIAAFHASTAPRLFEQIVEADAVPIATRAQAWREWEVFTLYACVRGLVSAGGFNRETAAAIDAMHEAVLEGWMAAPATEETFDARRARIAERYAEYGGIGQAGGASGATTVADRLGAAASRHMSAPAEPLPGLDEMASALHEALADGAAEAVRHGAAS
;
A
#
# COMPACT_ATOMS: atom_id res chain seq x y z
N MET A 1 12.01 -18.24 5.05
CA MET A 1 12.19 -16.97 4.32
C MET A 1 12.40 -17.31 2.85
N ILE A 2 11.77 -16.59 1.92
CA ILE A 2 12.01 -16.80 0.49
C ILE A 2 13.39 -16.24 0.14
N ASP A 3 14.33 -17.11 -0.24
CA ASP A 3 15.74 -16.73 -0.46
C ASP A 3 15.96 -15.92 -1.75
N ASP A 4 15.18 -16.20 -2.81
CA ASP A 4 15.24 -15.42 -4.06
C ASP A 4 14.45 -14.10 -3.93
N PRO A 5 15.10 -12.93 -4.06
CA PRO A 5 14.44 -11.63 -4.03
C PRO A 5 13.32 -11.49 -5.06
N ALA A 6 13.47 -12.06 -6.25
CA ALA A 6 12.46 -11.95 -7.30
C ALA A 6 11.21 -12.77 -6.95
N ALA A 7 11.36 -14.00 -6.48
CA ALA A 7 10.27 -14.81 -5.96
C ALA A 7 9.59 -14.13 -4.75
N ARG A 8 10.36 -13.50 -3.87
CA ARG A 8 9.85 -12.73 -2.72
C ARG A 8 8.98 -11.56 -3.18
N GLY A 9 9.46 -10.75 -4.14
CA GLY A 9 8.71 -9.64 -4.70
C GLY A 9 7.39 -10.07 -5.35
N ARG A 10 7.41 -11.15 -6.15
CA ARG A 10 6.19 -11.73 -6.76
C ARG A 10 5.19 -12.25 -5.74
N ALA A 11 5.66 -12.89 -4.67
CA ALA A 11 4.78 -13.35 -3.59
C ALA A 11 4.06 -12.18 -2.91
N ILE A 12 4.75 -11.06 -2.70
CA ILE A 12 4.14 -9.85 -2.12
C ILE A 12 3.19 -9.16 -3.11
N ALA A 13 3.50 -9.15 -4.41
CA ALA A 13 2.56 -8.67 -5.42
C ALA A 13 1.26 -9.49 -5.42
N ALA A 14 1.34 -10.81 -5.28
CA ALA A 14 0.17 -11.68 -5.16
C ALA A 14 -0.61 -11.46 -3.84
N PHE A 15 0.10 -11.27 -2.72
CA PHE A 15 -0.52 -10.88 -1.45
C PHE A 15 -1.28 -9.56 -1.58
N HIS A 16 -0.67 -8.55 -2.19
CA HIS A 16 -1.28 -7.24 -2.44
C HIS A 16 -2.55 -7.39 -3.31
N ALA A 17 -2.44 -8.08 -4.44
CA ALA A 17 -3.55 -8.27 -5.38
C ALA A 17 -4.76 -8.99 -4.76
N SER A 18 -4.54 -9.89 -3.81
CA SER A 18 -5.61 -10.61 -3.12
C SER A 18 -6.18 -9.87 -1.90
N THR A 19 -5.37 -9.04 -1.23
CA THR A 19 -5.73 -8.43 0.05
C THR A 19 -6.26 -7.01 -0.09
N ALA A 20 -5.62 -6.18 -0.92
CA ALA A 20 -6.01 -4.77 -1.08
C ALA A 20 -7.48 -4.59 -1.50
N PRO A 21 -8.03 -5.35 -2.48
CA PRO A 21 -9.45 -5.24 -2.84
C PRO A 21 -10.38 -5.58 -1.68
N ARG A 22 -10.08 -6.67 -0.96
CA ARG A 22 -10.93 -7.15 0.15
C ARG A 22 -10.99 -6.16 1.31
N LEU A 23 -9.87 -5.54 1.65
CA LEU A 23 -9.83 -4.53 2.70
C LEU A 23 -10.51 -3.23 2.27
N PHE A 24 -10.44 -2.88 0.99
CA PHE A 24 -11.18 -1.72 0.48
C PHE A 24 -12.69 -1.93 0.56
N GLU A 25 -13.18 -3.13 0.25
CA GLU A 25 -14.61 -3.43 0.42
C GLU A 25 -15.06 -3.28 1.88
N GLN A 26 -14.21 -3.59 2.86
CA GLN A 26 -14.54 -3.34 4.28
C GLN A 26 -14.68 -1.84 4.60
N ILE A 27 -13.83 -0.99 3.99
CA ILE A 27 -13.93 0.48 4.13
C ILE A 27 -15.25 0.98 3.53
N VAL A 28 -15.63 0.41 2.38
CA VAL A 28 -16.90 0.76 1.70
C VAL A 28 -18.11 0.26 2.50
N GLU A 29 -18.07 -0.97 3.02
CA GLU A 29 -19.13 -1.56 3.85
C GLU A 29 -19.32 -0.79 5.17
N ALA A 30 -18.26 -0.16 5.68
CA ALA A 30 -18.31 0.72 6.84
C ALA A 30 -18.85 2.12 6.52
N ASP A 31 -19.30 2.38 5.29
CA ASP A 31 -19.73 3.70 4.78
C ASP A 31 -18.68 4.80 4.98
N ALA A 32 -17.40 4.43 5.09
CA ALA A 32 -16.31 5.37 5.35
C ALA A 32 -15.80 6.08 4.07
N VAL A 33 -16.29 5.67 2.89
CA VAL A 33 -16.02 6.31 1.60
C VAL A 33 -17.34 6.52 0.84
N PRO A 34 -17.64 7.76 0.40
CA PRO A 34 -18.81 8.01 -0.43
C PRO A 34 -18.77 7.24 -1.76
N ILE A 35 -19.92 6.70 -2.21
CA ILE A 35 -20.04 5.99 -3.49
C ILE A 35 -19.53 6.85 -4.67
N ALA A 36 -19.82 8.15 -4.65
CA ALA A 36 -19.43 9.09 -5.70
C ALA A 36 -17.90 9.23 -5.87
N THR A 37 -17.11 8.96 -4.84
CA THR A 37 -15.64 9.02 -4.88
C THR A 37 -15.00 7.64 -4.89
N ARG A 38 -15.77 6.55 -4.90
CA ARG A 38 -15.27 5.18 -4.74
C ARG A 38 -14.15 4.81 -5.73
N ALA A 39 -14.26 5.18 -7.00
CA ALA A 39 -13.22 4.89 -7.99
C ALA A 39 -11.91 5.62 -7.70
N GLN A 40 -11.99 6.87 -7.22
CA GLN A 40 -10.82 7.65 -6.80
C GLN A 40 -10.24 7.13 -5.49
N ALA A 41 -11.10 6.83 -4.51
CA ALA A 41 -10.69 6.24 -3.24
C ALA A 41 -10.00 4.89 -3.43
N TRP A 42 -10.48 4.05 -4.36
CA TRP A 42 -9.81 2.80 -4.73
C TRP A 42 -8.40 3.05 -5.27
N ARG A 43 -8.23 4.04 -6.15
CA ARG A 43 -6.93 4.38 -6.72
C ARG A 43 -5.93 4.85 -5.66
N GLU A 44 -6.38 5.64 -4.69
CA GLU A 44 -5.52 6.10 -3.59
C GLU A 44 -5.23 4.98 -2.58
N TRP A 45 -6.22 4.13 -2.32
CA TRP A 45 -6.08 2.94 -1.47
C TRP A 45 -5.08 1.94 -2.05
N GLU A 46 -5.12 1.68 -3.36
CA GLU A 46 -4.19 0.77 -4.03
C GLU A 46 -2.74 1.25 -3.85
N VAL A 47 -2.48 2.55 -3.97
CA VAL A 47 -1.14 3.12 -3.74
C VAL A 47 -0.72 3.02 -2.27
N PHE A 48 -1.66 3.27 -1.35
CA PHE A 48 -1.41 3.21 0.09
C PHE A 48 -1.06 1.79 0.56
N THR A 49 -1.79 0.79 0.09
CA THR A 49 -1.53 -0.62 0.42
C THR A 49 -0.26 -1.16 -0.24
N LEU A 50 0.08 -0.69 -1.45
CA LEU A 50 1.36 -0.99 -2.08
C LEU A 50 2.54 -0.42 -1.27
N TYR A 51 2.39 0.77 -0.69
CA TYR A 51 3.40 1.35 0.21
C TYR A 51 3.53 0.54 1.53
N ALA A 52 2.42 0.03 2.07
CA ALA A 52 2.46 -0.89 3.22
C ALA A 52 3.27 -2.15 2.91
N CYS A 53 3.13 -2.71 1.70
CA CYS A 53 3.90 -3.86 1.25
C CYS A 53 5.41 -3.57 1.18
N VAL A 54 5.81 -2.38 0.71
CA VAL A 54 7.21 -1.91 0.74
C VAL A 54 7.72 -1.87 2.18
N ARG A 55 6.94 -1.31 3.12
CA ARG A 55 7.33 -1.29 4.54
C ARG A 55 7.44 -2.70 5.12
N GLY A 56 6.56 -3.63 4.75
CA GLY A 56 6.65 -5.02 5.17
C GLY A 56 7.94 -5.70 4.69
N LEU A 57 8.31 -5.48 3.42
CA LEU A 57 9.58 -5.97 2.85
C LEU A 57 10.80 -5.40 3.61
N VAL A 58 10.80 -4.10 3.89
CA VAL A 58 11.86 -3.43 4.66
C VAL A 58 11.90 -3.91 6.10
N SER A 59 10.75 -4.15 6.74
CA SER A 59 10.68 -4.67 8.11
C SER A 59 11.24 -6.10 8.21
N ALA A 60 10.92 -6.96 7.23
CA ALA A 60 11.38 -8.35 7.22
C ALA A 60 12.86 -8.50 6.82
N GLY A 61 13.34 -7.71 5.86
CA GLY A 61 14.67 -7.86 5.27
C GLY A 61 15.69 -6.79 5.67
N GLY A 62 15.27 -5.66 6.23
CA GLY A 62 16.11 -4.50 6.48
C GLY A 62 16.47 -3.72 5.20
N PHE A 63 17.28 -2.66 5.35
CA PHE A 63 17.75 -1.82 4.24
C PHE A 63 19.00 -2.41 3.59
N ASN A 64 18.82 -3.25 2.58
CA ASN A 64 19.92 -3.85 1.81
C ASN A 64 19.53 -4.07 0.32
N ARG A 65 20.49 -4.56 -0.47
CA ARG A 65 20.31 -4.80 -1.91
C ARG A 65 19.28 -5.86 -2.23
N GLU A 66 19.14 -6.90 -1.39
CA GLU A 66 18.16 -7.97 -1.60
C GLU A 66 16.74 -7.46 -1.37
N THR A 67 16.51 -6.67 -0.32
CA THR A 67 15.23 -6.01 -0.08
C THR A 67 14.89 -5.06 -1.22
N ALA A 68 15.85 -4.29 -1.72
CA ALA A 68 15.64 -3.40 -2.87
C ALA A 68 15.23 -4.21 -4.13
N ALA A 69 15.94 -5.28 -4.45
CA ALA A 69 15.60 -6.16 -5.57
C ALA A 69 14.21 -6.81 -5.43
N ALA A 70 13.80 -7.14 -4.20
CA ALA A 70 12.46 -7.67 -3.94
C ALA A 70 11.36 -6.60 -4.11
N ILE A 71 11.63 -5.34 -3.73
CA ILE A 71 10.72 -4.21 -3.98
C ILE A 71 10.58 -3.98 -5.48
N ASP A 72 11.68 -3.96 -6.23
CA ASP A 72 11.67 -3.79 -7.69
C ASP A 72 10.83 -4.89 -8.37
N ALA A 73 11.06 -6.16 -8.00
CA ALA A 73 10.31 -7.29 -8.54
C ALA A 73 8.82 -7.27 -8.15
N MET A 74 8.48 -6.75 -6.96
CA MET A 74 7.09 -6.55 -6.55
C MET A 74 6.42 -5.49 -7.42
N HIS A 75 7.07 -4.35 -7.64
CA HIS A 75 6.54 -3.28 -8.48
C HIS A 75 6.38 -3.73 -9.93
N GLU A 76 7.36 -4.44 -10.49
CA GLU A 76 7.28 -5.01 -11.83
C GLU A 76 6.05 -5.90 -11.97
N ALA A 77 5.85 -6.86 -11.06
CA ALA A 77 4.70 -7.77 -11.10
C ALA A 77 3.35 -7.05 -10.94
N VAL A 78 3.27 -6.00 -10.10
CA VAL A 78 2.07 -5.18 -9.96
C VAL A 78 1.78 -4.40 -11.25
N LEU A 79 2.80 -3.81 -11.88
CA LEU A 79 2.66 -3.08 -13.14
C LEU A 79 2.22 -4.01 -14.28
N GLU A 80 2.79 -5.22 -14.37
CA GLU A 80 2.35 -6.25 -15.33
C GLU A 80 0.86 -6.56 -15.18
N GLY A 81 0.41 -6.76 -13.94
CA GLY A 81 -1.00 -7.01 -13.63
C GLY A 81 -1.92 -5.86 -14.09
N TRP A 82 -1.49 -4.61 -13.89
CA TRP A 82 -2.26 -3.45 -14.34
C TRP A 82 -2.28 -3.28 -15.86
N MET A 83 -1.17 -3.57 -16.55
CA MET A 83 -1.13 -3.52 -18.01
C MET A 83 -1.97 -4.62 -18.66
N ALA A 84 -2.11 -5.77 -17.99
CA ALA A 84 -2.94 -6.88 -18.45
C ALA A 84 -4.44 -6.67 -18.16
N ALA A 85 -4.79 -5.79 -17.22
CA ALA A 85 -6.17 -5.49 -16.89
C ALA A 85 -6.89 -4.74 -18.04
N PRO A 86 -8.22 -4.89 -18.18
CA PRO A 86 -9.00 -4.11 -19.14
C PRO A 86 -8.72 -2.60 -18.98
N ALA A 87 -8.72 -1.88 -20.11
CA ALA A 87 -8.42 -0.46 -20.12
C ALA A 87 -9.26 0.29 -19.07
N THR A 88 -8.58 0.84 -18.07
CA THR A 88 -9.19 1.75 -17.10
C THR A 88 -9.30 3.15 -17.70
N GLU A 89 -10.19 3.99 -17.16
CA GLU A 89 -10.27 5.41 -17.53
C GLU A 89 -8.97 6.19 -17.28
N GLU A 90 -8.12 5.67 -16.39
CA GLU A 90 -6.82 6.24 -16.09
C GLU A 90 -5.73 5.71 -17.03
N THR A 91 -4.86 6.62 -17.49
CA THR A 91 -3.65 6.26 -18.25
C THR A 91 -2.56 5.72 -17.33
N PHE A 92 -1.71 4.84 -17.86
CA PHE A 92 -0.56 4.30 -17.14
C PHE A 92 0.36 5.40 -16.58
N ASP A 93 0.62 6.45 -17.37
CA ASP A 93 1.46 7.59 -16.94
C ASP A 93 0.85 8.36 -15.77
N ALA A 94 -0.48 8.59 -15.78
CA ALA A 94 -1.17 9.25 -14.69
C ALA A 94 -1.11 8.41 -13.40
N ARG A 95 -1.27 7.08 -13.53
CA ARG A 95 -1.10 6.15 -12.40
C ARG A 95 0.32 6.20 -11.84
N ARG A 96 1.33 6.14 -12.71
CA ARG A 96 2.75 6.19 -12.31
C ARG A 96 3.08 7.50 -11.61
N ALA A 97 2.56 8.62 -12.10
CA ALA A 97 2.73 9.93 -11.48
C ALA A 97 2.12 9.98 -10.07
N ARG A 98 0.89 9.46 -9.89
CA ARG A 98 0.26 9.38 -8.57
C ARG A 98 1.08 8.53 -7.60
N ILE A 99 1.56 7.36 -8.03
CA ILE A 99 2.38 6.48 -7.17
C ILE A 99 3.63 7.23 -6.70
N ALA A 100 4.34 7.89 -7.62
CA ALA A 100 5.54 8.65 -7.29
C ALA A 100 5.25 9.78 -6.29
N GLU A 101 4.17 10.53 -6.49
CA GLU A 101 3.75 11.61 -5.59
C GLU A 101 3.44 11.10 -4.18
N ARG A 102 2.62 10.04 -4.08
CA ARG A 102 2.24 9.45 -2.78
C ARG A 102 3.42 8.79 -2.08
N TYR A 103 4.31 8.13 -2.82
CA TYR A 103 5.52 7.54 -2.24
C TYR A 103 6.46 8.61 -1.68
N ALA A 104 6.58 9.76 -2.34
CA ALA A 104 7.35 10.88 -1.82
C ALA A 104 6.75 11.42 -0.51
N GLU A 105 5.43 11.59 -0.45
CA GLU A 105 4.72 12.02 0.76
C GLU A 105 4.87 11.02 1.91
N TYR A 106 4.54 9.74 1.67
CA TYR A 106 4.58 8.69 2.68
C TYR A 106 6.02 8.42 3.15
N GLY A 107 7.00 8.44 2.23
CA GLY A 107 8.42 8.38 2.56
C GLY A 107 8.88 9.54 3.44
N GLY A 108 8.43 10.77 3.13
CA GLY A 108 8.70 11.95 3.95
C GLY A 108 8.11 11.84 5.37
N ILE A 109 6.91 11.28 5.49
CA ILE A 109 6.29 11.00 6.81
C ILE A 109 7.13 10.00 7.60
N GLY A 110 7.56 8.90 6.97
CA GLY A 110 8.41 7.88 7.59
C GLY A 110 9.76 8.43 8.07
N GLN A 111 10.42 9.26 7.25
CA GLN A 111 11.70 9.88 7.60
C GLN A 111 11.58 10.89 8.75
N ALA A 112 10.52 11.71 8.75
CA ALA A 112 10.27 12.68 9.81
C ALA A 112 9.93 12.02 11.16
N GLY A 113 9.42 10.78 11.14
CA GLY A 113 9.05 10.03 12.33
C GLY A 113 10.20 9.52 13.21
N GLY A 114 11.45 9.62 12.74
CA GLY A 114 12.63 9.13 13.46
C GLY A 114 12.85 9.71 14.86
N ALA A 115 12.20 10.84 15.19
CA ALA A 115 12.23 11.46 16.52
C ALA A 115 10.94 11.30 17.35
N SER A 116 9.82 10.88 16.72
CA SER A 116 8.48 10.88 17.36
C SER A 116 7.90 9.47 17.58
N GLY A 117 8.48 8.43 16.98
CA GLY A 117 8.09 7.03 17.20
C GLY A 117 7.14 6.46 16.15
N ALA A 118 6.99 5.12 16.17
CA ALA A 118 6.30 4.35 15.14
C ALA A 118 4.79 4.64 15.06
N THR A 119 4.11 4.79 16.21
CA THR A 119 2.68 5.13 16.28
C THR A 119 2.39 6.45 15.57
N THR A 120 3.23 7.47 15.79
CA THR A 120 3.08 8.78 15.11
C THR A 120 3.26 8.69 13.60
N VAL A 121 4.05 7.74 13.09
CA VAL A 121 4.17 7.50 11.64
C VAL A 121 2.88 6.88 11.09
N ALA A 122 2.34 5.87 11.77
CA ALA A 122 1.10 5.22 11.35
C ALA A 122 -0.08 6.19 11.30
N ASP A 123 -0.28 6.98 12.36
CA ASP A 123 -1.35 7.99 12.43
C ASP A 123 -1.24 9.01 11.29
N ARG A 124 -0.02 9.49 11.01
CA ARG A 124 0.22 10.47 9.93
C ARG A 124 0.00 9.87 8.55
N LEU A 125 0.34 8.59 8.36
CA LEU A 125 0.07 7.86 7.12
C LEU A 125 -1.43 7.65 6.93
N GLY A 126 -2.15 7.22 7.97
CA GLY A 126 -3.61 7.07 7.95
C GLY A 126 -4.32 8.39 7.63
N ALA A 127 -3.92 9.48 8.27
CA ALA A 127 -4.45 10.82 7.99
C ALA A 127 -4.17 11.28 6.55
N ALA A 128 -2.99 10.97 6.00
CA ALA A 128 -2.68 11.31 4.60
C ALA A 128 -3.52 10.50 3.62
N ALA A 129 -3.61 9.18 3.79
CA ALA A 129 -4.42 8.33 2.94
C ALA A 129 -5.90 8.70 3.00
N SER A 130 -6.41 8.99 4.19
CA SER A 130 -7.80 9.44 4.41
C SER A 130 -8.13 10.71 3.62
N ARG A 131 -7.26 11.73 3.67
CA ARG A 131 -7.41 12.95 2.84
C ARG A 131 -7.47 12.65 1.35
N HIS A 132 -6.59 11.79 0.85
CA HIS A 132 -6.54 11.46 -0.58
C HIS A 132 -7.75 10.64 -1.03
N MET A 133 -8.17 9.66 -0.22
CA MET A 133 -9.36 8.84 -0.51
C MET A 133 -10.66 9.66 -0.50
N SER A 134 -10.73 10.70 0.31
CA SER A 134 -11.93 11.54 0.42
C SER A 134 -11.95 12.72 -0.56
N ALA A 135 -10.81 13.10 -1.14
CA ALA A 135 -10.71 14.24 -2.03
C ALA A 135 -11.73 14.17 -3.20
N PRO A 136 -12.38 15.30 -3.55
CA PRO A 136 -12.19 16.65 -3.01
C PRO A 136 -13.01 16.96 -1.74
N ALA A 137 -13.71 15.98 -1.16
CA ALA A 137 -14.46 16.15 0.08
C ALA A 137 -13.57 15.99 1.31
N GLU A 138 -14.10 16.42 2.47
CA GLU A 138 -13.47 16.17 3.76
C GLU A 138 -13.56 14.68 4.12
N PRO A 139 -12.55 14.13 4.82
CA PRO A 139 -12.61 12.80 5.40
C PRO A 139 -13.80 12.58 6.32
N LEU A 140 -14.42 11.41 6.20
CA LEU A 140 -15.39 10.97 7.19
C LEU A 140 -14.67 10.63 8.51
N PRO A 141 -15.29 10.91 9.68
CA PRO A 141 -14.69 10.61 10.97
C PRO A 141 -14.29 9.13 11.09
N GLY A 142 -13.08 8.87 11.56
CA GLY A 142 -12.55 7.51 11.80
C GLY A 142 -11.92 6.83 10.58
N LEU A 143 -11.99 7.43 9.38
CA LEU A 143 -11.34 6.86 8.19
C LEU A 143 -9.80 6.85 8.33
N ASP A 144 -9.22 7.85 8.97
CA ASP A 144 -7.79 7.94 9.25
C ASP A 144 -7.30 6.87 10.24
N GLU A 145 -8.03 6.65 11.34
CA GLU A 145 -7.75 5.59 12.30
C GLU A 145 -7.85 4.20 11.65
N MET A 146 -8.91 3.98 10.88
CA MET A 146 -9.10 2.72 10.14
C MET A 146 -7.99 2.51 9.10
N ALA A 147 -7.64 3.54 8.33
CA ALA A 147 -6.56 3.48 7.36
C ALA A 147 -5.20 3.19 8.02
N SER A 148 -4.92 3.83 9.17
CA SER A 148 -3.73 3.58 9.98
C SER A 148 -3.64 2.10 10.39
N ALA A 149 -4.71 1.58 11.03
CA ALA A 149 -4.75 0.20 11.51
C ALA A 149 -4.63 -0.84 10.38
N LEU A 150 -5.33 -0.63 9.26
CA LEU A 150 -5.25 -1.53 8.11
C LEU A 150 -3.87 -1.51 7.46
N HIS A 151 -3.22 -0.34 7.41
CA HIS A 151 -1.89 -0.21 6.85
C HIS A 151 -0.82 -0.91 7.71
N GLU A 152 -0.92 -0.84 9.03
CA GLU A 152 -0.05 -1.62 9.93
C GLU A 152 -0.28 -3.13 9.75
N ALA A 153 -1.53 -3.57 9.77
CA ALA A 153 -1.87 -4.98 9.55
C ALA A 153 -1.37 -5.51 8.20
N LEU A 154 -1.45 -4.70 7.15
CA LEU A 154 -0.90 -5.04 5.82
C LEU A 154 0.63 -5.13 5.82
N ALA A 155 1.31 -4.17 6.46
CA ALA A 155 2.77 -4.20 6.56
C ALA A 155 3.25 -5.44 7.33
N ASP A 156 2.57 -5.80 8.42
CA ASP A 156 2.87 -6.99 9.20
C ASP A 156 2.56 -8.27 8.42
N GLY A 157 1.41 -8.34 7.74
CA GLY A 157 1.03 -9.46 6.88
C GLY A 157 2.01 -9.66 5.71
N ALA A 158 2.46 -8.57 5.07
CA ALA A 158 3.48 -8.62 4.03
C ALA A 158 4.82 -9.12 4.59
N ALA A 159 5.24 -8.62 5.75
CA ALA A 159 6.46 -9.08 6.41
C ALA A 159 6.39 -10.58 6.77
N GLU A 160 5.21 -11.05 7.16
CA GLU A 160 4.96 -12.44 7.51
C GLU A 160 4.97 -13.38 6.28
N ALA A 161 4.36 -12.93 5.18
CA ALA A 161 4.40 -13.65 3.91
C ALA A 161 5.83 -13.87 3.41
N VAL A 162 6.74 -12.90 3.63
CA VAL A 162 8.18 -13.06 3.34
C VAL A 162 8.84 -14.09 4.24
N ARG A 163 8.55 -14.05 5.54
CA ARG A 163 9.21 -14.89 6.54
C ARG A 163 8.87 -16.36 6.37
N HIS A 164 7.60 -16.69 6.14
CA HIS A 164 7.14 -18.07 6.11
C HIS A 164 7.08 -18.69 4.72
N GLY A 165 7.14 -17.87 3.65
CA GLY A 165 6.78 -18.35 2.32
C GLY A 165 5.29 -18.73 2.32
N ALA A 166 4.60 -18.56 1.19
CA ALA A 166 3.21 -19.02 1.13
C ALA A 166 3.18 -20.53 1.43
N ALA A 167 2.70 -20.92 2.62
CA ALA A 167 2.26 -22.27 2.87
C ALA A 167 1.16 -22.54 1.85
N SER A 168 1.55 -23.21 0.77
CA SER A 168 0.68 -23.72 -0.29
C SER A 168 0.39 -25.17 0.03
#